data_AF-A0AAE3XJ51-F1
#
_entry.id   AF-A0AAE3XJ51-F1
#
_cell.length_a   1.000
_cell.length_b   1.000
_cell.length_c   1.000
_cell.angle_alpha   90.00
_cell.angle_beta   90.00
_cell.angle_gamma   90.00
#
_symmetry.space_group_name_H-M   'P 1'
#
loop_
_entity.id
_entity.type
_entity.pdbx_description
1 polymer ?
#
loop_
_entity_poly.entity_id
_entity_poly.type
_entity_poly.pdbx_seq_one_letter_code
_entity_poly.pdbx_strand_id
1 'polypeptide(L)'
;MPKEISNALIQLINSLTKSEKRYFKLHSLNIKSNEKANFMLMFDHIDRNKSLDEKSFLKKNPHIKSGQISNIKAHLYKQVLKQLRGLNSDNDHDLQIRALIDESTILYNKCLYKQSIKLLRKAKKMAQSADKTILLLHILEQEKKLAMKLIRPDIAKQVTQLSAESEQIQRKIGQVYQFSNLYNKFYSLYLNTGFIRNAAEYDKFRSMFVDKTPEYNEADLSADEKMYLYSAMVSYLYYVQEFDKGLDYANKWVRLFDEYEEYKVPKVEMYIKGINNQLLGHYKKRQFEQFMNCLSDLENIRNLKGLTLTENISLQLFKYTSTHKINYYFLRGDFTNGVEIIQKIQEELQIHSRKLDRHNIMVFYYKFACMYIGNSEYSKAAHWLNKIINNNEVDLRADIQGFARILNLICHYEMENVDLVEYYIRSTYRFLIKKEDINFYQRNIMKFLRKLMIIQKNELDEAFKELLSQMLELKEIPFERRAFIYFDIISWLESKINKVPVQKVIQEKIKKKMET
;
A
#
# COMPACT_ATOMS: atom_id res chain seq x y z
N MET A 1 27.81 -1.00 1.97
CA MET A 1 28.05 -1.70 0.69
C MET A 1 28.19 -3.23 0.80
N PRO A 2 29.22 -3.89 1.39
CA PRO A 2 29.31 -5.37 1.40
C PRO A 2 28.23 -6.08 2.23
N LYS A 3 27.83 -5.49 3.37
CA LYS A 3 26.75 -5.99 4.23
C LYS A 3 25.37 -5.93 3.55
N GLU A 4 25.12 -4.91 2.74
CA GLU A 4 23.85 -4.74 2.03
C GLU A 4 23.68 -5.77 0.92
N ILE A 5 24.72 -6.02 0.12
CA ILE A 5 24.71 -7.07 -0.92
C ILE A 5 24.51 -8.45 -0.30
N SER A 6 25.16 -8.71 0.86
CA SER A 6 24.98 -9.97 1.59
C SER A 6 23.53 -10.16 2.04
N ASN A 7 22.89 -9.11 2.56
CA ASN A 7 21.50 -9.17 2.98
C ASN A 7 20.54 -9.34 1.79
N ALA A 8 20.77 -8.61 0.70
CA ALA A 8 19.94 -8.69 -0.51
C ALA A 8 19.99 -10.09 -1.15
N LEU A 9 21.18 -10.72 -1.19
CA LEU A 9 21.34 -12.08 -1.70
C LEU A 9 20.59 -13.11 -0.85
N ILE A 10 20.73 -13.04 0.48
CA ILE A 10 20.04 -13.94 1.40
C ILE A 10 18.53 -13.77 1.26
N GLN A 11 18.04 -12.54 1.18
CA GLN A 11 16.62 -12.23 0.98
C GLN A 11 16.10 -12.83 -0.33
N LEU A 12 16.82 -12.64 -1.44
CA LEU A 12 16.44 -13.18 -2.74
C LEU A 12 16.40 -14.72 -2.74
N ILE A 13 17.41 -15.39 -2.20
CA ILE A 13 17.41 -16.87 -2.14
C ILE A 13 16.28 -17.40 -1.26
N ASN A 14 15.98 -16.69 -0.15
CA ASN A 14 14.91 -17.07 0.75
C ASN A 14 13.51 -16.80 0.18
N SER A 15 13.35 -15.88 -0.78
CA SER A 15 12.09 -15.64 -1.47
C SER A 15 11.79 -16.66 -2.57
N LEU A 16 12.79 -17.43 -3.03
CA LEU A 16 12.57 -18.43 -4.07
C LEU A 16 11.65 -19.56 -3.60
N THR A 17 10.68 -19.90 -4.45
CA THR A 17 9.85 -21.10 -4.35
C THR A 17 10.67 -22.37 -4.56
N LYS A 18 10.13 -23.54 -4.17
CA LYS A 18 10.78 -24.84 -4.39
C LYS A 18 11.05 -25.10 -5.89
N SER A 19 10.12 -24.71 -6.76
CA SER A 19 10.25 -24.81 -8.22
C SER A 19 11.34 -23.89 -8.75
N GLU A 20 11.39 -22.62 -8.33
CA GLU A 20 12.45 -21.68 -8.73
C GLU A 20 13.84 -22.14 -8.28
N LYS A 21 13.96 -22.67 -7.04
CA LYS A 21 15.21 -23.24 -6.54
C LYS A 21 15.66 -24.43 -7.38
N ARG A 22 14.73 -25.35 -7.70
CA ARG A 22 15.01 -26.50 -8.57
C ARG A 22 15.46 -26.04 -9.95
N TYR A 23 14.75 -25.09 -10.54
CA TYR A 23 15.08 -24.50 -11.84
C TYR A 23 16.48 -23.88 -11.83
N PHE A 24 16.78 -23.03 -10.83
CA PHE A 24 18.10 -22.44 -10.67
C PHE A 24 19.21 -23.51 -10.60
N LYS A 25 19.02 -24.56 -9.80
CA LYS A 25 20.00 -25.64 -9.67
C LYS A 25 20.21 -26.37 -11.00
N LEU A 26 19.14 -26.76 -11.70
CA LEU A 26 19.22 -27.47 -12.98
C LEU A 26 19.91 -26.63 -14.06
N HIS A 27 19.52 -25.37 -14.23
CA HIS A 27 20.05 -24.51 -15.29
C HIS A 27 21.45 -23.94 -14.99
N SER A 28 21.91 -24.05 -13.73
CA SER A 28 23.28 -23.75 -13.34
C SER A 28 24.25 -24.90 -13.59
N LEU A 29 23.76 -26.11 -13.94
CA LEU A 29 24.59 -27.28 -14.28
C LEU A 29 25.33 -27.15 -15.63
N ASN A 30 25.07 -26.11 -16.44
CA ASN A 30 25.69 -25.94 -17.76
C ASN A 30 26.88 -24.94 -17.80
N ILE A 31 27.37 -24.46 -16.65
CA ILE A 31 28.49 -23.48 -16.55
C ILE A 31 29.84 -24.22 -16.31
N LYS A 32 30.99 -23.71 -16.81
CA LYS A 32 32.35 -24.32 -16.74
C LYS A 32 32.93 -24.46 -15.30
N SER A 33 33.94 -25.33 -15.14
CA SER A 33 34.14 -26.27 -14.01
C SER A 33 34.69 -25.81 -12.65
N ASN A 34 35.20 -24.59 -12.42
CA ASN A 34 35.73 -24.20 -11.09
C ASN A 34 34.98 -23.07 -10.36
N GLU A 35 34.65 -21.95 -11.02
CA GLU A 35 33.83 -20.89 -10.39
C GLU A 35 32.40 -21.35 -10.10
N LYS A 36 31.90 -22.30 -10.92
CA LYS A 36 30.59 -22.95 -10.77
C LYS A 36 30.39 -23.63 -9.41
N ALA A 37 31.42 -24.32 -8.92
CA ALA A 37 31.32 -25.02 -7.64
C ALA A 37 31.09 -24.04 -6.49
N ASN A 38 31.81 -22.92 -6.48
CA ASN A 38 31.84 -22.03 -5.31
C ASN A 38 30.55 -21.25 -5.09
N PHE A 39 29.92 -20.72 -6.14
CA PHE A 39 28.64 -20.02 -5.97
C PHE A 39 27.49 -20.98 -5.68
N MET A 40 27.52 -22.21 -6.22
CA MET A 40 26.54 -23.24 -5.92
C MET A 40 26.64 -23.72 -4.47
N LEU A 41 27.86 -23.92 -3.96
CA LEU A 41 28.10 -24.22 -2.56
C LEU A 41 27.54 -23.12 -1.64
N MET A 42 27.73 -21.85 -2.03
CA MET A 42 27.16 -20.72 -1.30
C MET A 42 25.62 -20.70 -1.36
N PHE A 43 25.03 -20.97 -2.53
CA PHE A 43 23.58 -21.08 -2.68
C PHE A 43 23.01 -22.16 -1.76
N ASP A 44 23.58 -23.37 -1.77
CA ASP A 44 23.12 -24.47 -0.93
C ASP A 44 23.31 -24.17 0.56
N HIS A 45 24.39 -23.48 0.93
CA HIS A 45 24.59 -23.04 2.31
C HIS A 45 23.50 -22.06 2.75
N ILE A 46 23.19 -21.05 1.94
CA ILE A 46 22.16 -20.05 2.25
C ILE A 46 20.77 -20.70 2.27
N ASP A 47 20.45 -21.54 1.29
CA ASP A 47 19.13 -22.18 1.20
C ASP A 47 18.88 -23.10 2.41
N ARG A 48 19.90 -23.83 2.88
CA ARG A 48 19.80 -24.68 4.08
C ARG A 48 19.71 -23.87 5.37
N ASN A 49 20.57 -22.88 5.56
CA ASN A 49 20.72 -22.18 6.84
C ASN A 49 19.88 -20.90 6.96
N LYS A 50 19.20 -20.49 5.88
CA LYS A 50 18.45 -19.23 5.74
C LYS A 50 19.26 -17.96 6.04
N SER A 51 20.58 -18.09 6.10
CA SER A 51 21.55 -17.08 6.51
C SER A 51 22.92 -17.43 5.93
N LEU A 52 23.87 -16.49 6.04
CA LEU A 52 25.25 -16.71 5.61
C LEU A 52 26.20 -16.29 6.72
N ASP A 53 26.74 -17.27 7.46
CA ASP A 53 27.92 -17.07 8.29
C ASP A 53 29.17 -17.38 7.46
N GLU A 54 29.91 -16.33 7.09
CA GLU A 54 31.12 -16.45 6.27
C GLU A 54 32.18 -17.34 6.92
N LYS A 55 32.31 -17.32 8.26
CA LYS A 55 33.31 -18.13 8.97
C LYS A 55 32.98 -19.61 8.84
N SER A 56 31.74 -19.99 9.14
CA SER A 56 31.24 -21.37 8.95
C SER A 56 31.30 -21.81 7.49
N PHE A 57 30.96 -20.93 6.55
CA PHE A 57 31.05 -21.23 5.12
C PHE A 57 32.49 -21.51 4.66
N LEU A 58 33.45 -20.67 5.05
CA LEU A 58 34.87 -20.86 4.72
C LEU A 58 35.45 -22.11 5.40
N LYS A 59 35.08 -22.38 6.65
CA LYS A 59 35.51 -23.60 7.36
C LYS A 59 35.05 -24.88 6.64
N LYS A 60 33.86 -24.87 6.04
CA LYS A 60 33.33 -26.00 5.25
C LYS A 60 33.92 -26.06 3.82
N ASN A 61 34.55 -24.99 3.34
CA ASN A 61 35.05 -24.86 1.97
C ASN A 61 36.46 -24.21 1.97
N PRO A 62 37.49 -24.92 2.49
CA PRO A 62 38.81 -24.33 2.75
C PRO A 62 39.58 -23.90 1.48
N HIS A 63 39.18 -24.38 0.30
CA HIS A 63 39.73 -23.94 -0.99
C HIS A 63 39.28 -22.53 -1.39
N ILE A 64 38.23 -21.99 -0.75
CA ILE A 64 37.73 -20.63 -0.99
C ILE A 64 38.48 -19.67 -0.07
N LYS A 65 39.15 -18.67 -0.65
CA LYS A 65 39.82 -17.61 0.12
C LYS A 65 38.81 -16.56 0.59
N SER A 66 39.03 -15.98 1.76
CA SER A 66 38.16 -14.92 2.32
C SER A 66 37.94 -13.76 1.35
N GLY A 67 38.99 -13.32 0.64
CA GLY A 67 38.91 -12.27 -0.38
C GLY A 67 38.00 -12.58 -1.57
N GLN A 68 37.66 -13.85 -1.82
CA GLN A 68 36.78 -14.27 -2.92
C GLN A 68 35.29 -14.20 -2.56
N ILE A 69 34.94 -14.11 -1.26
CA ILE A 69 33.55 -14.17 -0.79
C ILE A 69 32.68 -13.09 -1.42
N SER A 70 33.16 -11.85 -1.50
CA SER A 70 32.41 -10.74 -2.10
C SER A 70 32.08 -11.01 -3.58
N ASN A 71 33.06 -11.53 -4.34
CA ASN A 71 32.89 -11.86 -5.75
C ASN A 71 31.93 -13.04 -5.95
N ILE A 72 32.01 -14.06 -5.09
CA ILE A 72 31.09 -15.20 -5.12
C ILE A 72 29.66 -14.74 -4.84
N LYS A 73 29.45 -13.87 -3.85
CA LYS A 73 28.12 -13.28 -3.56
C LYS A 73 27.57 -12.51 -4.76
N ALA A 74 28.36 -11.62 -5.34
CA ALA A 74 27.95 -10.82 -6.49
C ALA A 74 27.64 -11.69 -7.70
N HIS A 75 28.47 -12.71 -7.96
CA HIS A 75 28.25 -13.67 -9.04
C HIS A 75 26.98 -14.49 -8.81
N LEU A 76 26.78 -15.02 -7.60
CA LEU A 76 25.59 -15.79 -7.24
C LEU A 76 24.32 -14.96 -7.44
N TYR A 77 24.31 -13.72 -6.92
CA TYR A 77 23.19 -12.80 -7.07
C TYR A 77 22.82 -12.58 -8.55
N LYS A 78 23.83 -12.30 -9.39
CA LYS A 78 23.64 -12.11 -10.84
C LYS A 78 23.11 -13.36 -11.52
N GLN A 79 23.62 -14.56 -11.16
CA GLN A 79 23.14 -15.81 -11.74
C GLN A 79 21.70 -16.12 -11.34
N VAL A 80 21.34 -15.94 -10.07
CA VAL A 80 19.96 -16.16 -9.60
C VAL A 80 19.00 -15.27 -10.39
N LEU A 81 19.27 -13.95 -10.48
CA LEU A 81 18.45 -13.03 -11.27
C LEU A 81 18.37 -13.42 -12.75
N LYS A 82 19.48 -13.83 -13.37
CA LYS A 82 19.51 -14.27 -14.77
C LYS A 82 18.59 -15.47 -15.01
N GLN A 83 18.61 -16.46 -14.12
CA GLN A 83 17.77 -17.65 -14.26
C GLN A 83 16.29 -17.34 -14.01
N LEU A 84 15.98 -16.51 -12.99
CA LEU A 84 14.60 -16.06 -12.75
C LEU A 84 14.02 -15.29 -13.93
N ARG A 85 14.82 -14.41 -14.56
CA ARG A 85 14.38 -13.70 -15.77
C ARG A 85 14.02 -14.68 -16.89
N GLY A 86 14.80 -15.73 -17.08
CA GLY A 86 14.51 -16.77 -18.06
C GLY A 86 13.20 -17.51 -17.74
N LEU A 87 13.06 -17.97 -16.50
CA LEU A 87 11.88 -18.70 -16.03
C LEU A 87 10.58 -17.88 -16.16
N ASN A 88 10.65 -16.59 -15.84
CA ASN A 88 9.48 -15.71 -15.84
C ASN A 88 9.19 -15.08 -17.20
N SER A 89 10.08 -15.22 -18.19
CA SER A 89 9.91 -14.58 -19.49
C SER A 89 8.66 -15.05 -20.23
N ASP A 90 8.21 -16.30 -20.03
CA ASP A 90 7.02 -16.81 -20.72
C ASP A 90 5.70 -16.31 -20.11
N ASN A 91 5.72 -15.81 -18.87
CA ASN A 91 4.52 -15.41 -18.13
C ASN A 91 4.37 -13.88 -17.97
N ASP A 92 5.37 -13.10 -18.36
CA ASP A 92 5.38 -11.64 -18.20
C ASP A 92 5.50 -10.94 -19.56
N HIS A 93 4.42 -10.25 -19.96
CA HIS A 93 4.37 -9.54 -21.25
C HIS A 93 5.45 -8.46 -21.38
N ASP A 94 5.82 -7.76 -20.30
CA ASP A 94 6.90 -6.76 -20.36
C ASP A 94 8.24 -7.42 -20.68
N LEU A 95 8.54 -8.56 -20.02
CA LEU A 95 9.76 -9.32 -20.28
C LEU A 95 9.79 -9.85 -21.72
N GLN A 96 8.68 -10.37 -22.25
CA GLN A 96 8.61 -10.85 -23.63
C GLN A 96 8.83 -9.73 -24.65
N ILE A 97 8.15 -8.60 -24.46
CA ILE A 97 8.25 -7.46 -25.37
C ILE A 97 9.68 -6.90 -25.34
N ARG A 98 10.27 -6.73 -24.14
CA ARG A 98 11.66 -6.27 -24.01
C ARG A 98 12.65 -7.24 -24.62
N ALA A 99 12.46 -8.56 -24.46
CA ALA A 99 13.31 -9.56 -25.10
C ALA A 99 13.28 -9.42 -26.63
N LEU A 100 12.09 -9.25 -27.23
CA LEU A 100 11.97 -9.03 -28.67
C LEU A 100 12.65 -7.73 -29.14
N ILE A 101 12.58 -6.66 -28.34
CA ILE A 101 13.27 -5.39 -28.62
C ILE A 101 14.81 -5.59 -28.54
N ASP A 102 15.29 -6.31 -27.53
CA ASP A 102 16.72 -6.60 -27.35
C ASP A 102 17.25 -7.48 -28.50
N GLU A 103 16.54 -8.54 -28.85
CA GLU A 103 16.86 -9.42 -29.97
C GLU A 103 16.83 -8.67 -31.31
N SER A 104 15.83 -7.79 -31.50
CA SER A 104 15.77 -6.89 -32.66
C SER A 104 17.01 -5.99 -32.74
N THR A 105 17.46 -5.44 -31.60
CA THR A 105 18.65 -4.60 -31.52
C THR A 105 19.91 -5.38 -31.86
N ILE A 106 20.03 -6.63 -31.41
CA ILE A 106 21.16 -7.52 -31.76
C ILE A 106 21.20 -7.77 -33.28
N LEU A 107 20.05 -8.05 -33.89
CA LEU A 107 19.95 -8.26 -35.34
C LEU A 107 20.26 -6.98 -36.12
N TYR A 108 19.76 -5.83 -35.66
CA TYR A 108 20.07 -4.53 -36.22
C TYR A 108 21.58 -4.26 -36.24
N ASN A 109 22.28 -4.52 -35.12
CA ASN A 109 23.72 -4.35 -35.01
C ASN A 109 24.52 -5.28 -35.91
N LYS A 110 23.92 -6.38 -36.36
CA LYS A 110 24.49 -7.32 -37.34
C LYS A 110 24.06 -7.02 -38.78
N CYS A 111 23.43 -5.88 -39.04
CA CYS A 111 22.86 -5.48 -40.33
C CYS A 111 21.76 -6.43 -40.86
N LEU A 112 21.19 -7.29 -40.01
CA LEU A 112 20.09 -8.21 -40.34
C LEU A 112 18.74 -7.50 -40.22
N TYR A 113 18.56 -6.41 -40.99
CA TYR A 113 17.44 -5.48 -40.83
C TYR A 113 16.07 -6.10 -41.13
N LYS A 114 15.97 -7.01 -42.11
CA LYS A 114 14.71 -7.70 -42.44
C LYS A 114 14.24 -8.61 -41.29
N GLN A 115 15.17 -9.24 -40.58
CA GLN A 115 14.88 -10.09 -39.42
C GLN A 115 14.56 -9.22 -38.20
N SER A 116 15.31 -8.13 -37.99
CA SER A 116 15.08 -7.14 -36.93
C SER A 116 13.65 -6.56 -37.00
N ILE A 117 13.20 -6.09 -38.18
CA ILE A 117 11.84 -5.55 -38.33
C ILE A 117 10.73 -6.59 -38.10
N LYS A 118 11.00 -7.88 -38.37
CA LYS A 118 10.04 -8.96 -38.08
C LYS A 118 9.82 -9.12 -36.57
N LEU A 119 10.89 -9.02 -35.77
CA LEU A 119 10.78 -9.05 -34.31
C LEU A 119 10.06 -7.83 -33.76
N LEU A 120 10.36 -6.62 -34.25
CA LEU A 120 9.65 -5.41 -33.82
C LEU A 120 8.15 -5.46 -34.13
N ARG A 121 7.75 -5.98 -35.30
CA ARG A 121 6.32 -6.17 -35.61
C ARG A 121 5.62 -7.12 -34.66
N LYS A 122 6.31 -8.20 -34.23
CA LYS A 122 5.79 -9.11 -33.20
C LYS A 122 5.66 -8.37 -31.86
N ALA A 123 6.71 -7.65 -31.46
CA ALA A 123 6.71 -6.85 -30.23
C ALA A 123 5.58 -5.80 -30.24
N LYS A 124 5.35 -5.11 -31.37
CA LYS A 124 4.31 -4.09 -31.54
C LYS A 124 2.92 -4.67 -31.30
N LYS A 125 2.60 -5.80 -31.93
CA LYS A 125 1.32 -6.51 -31.73
C LYS A 125 1.11 -6.90 -30.26
N MET A 126 2.15 -7.46 -29.62
CA MET A 126 2.10 -7.82 -28.21
C MET A 126 1.93 -6.60 -27.30
N ALA A 127 2.63 -5.51 -27.59
CA ALA A 127 2.53 -4.28 -26.81
C ALA A 127 1.14 -3.64 -26.94
N GLN A 128 0.52 -3.69 -28.12
CA GLN A 128 -0.85 -3.23 -28.34
C GLN A 128 -1.86 -4.12 -27.60
N SER A 129 -1.76 -5.44 -27.72
CA SER A 129 -2.69 -6.36 -27.05
C SER A 129 -2.58 -6.34 -25.53
N ALA A 130 -1.39 -6.07 -25.00
CA ALA A 130 -1.14 -5.99 -23.56
C ALA A 130 -1.17 -4.54 -23.02
N ASP A 131 -1.59 -3.57 -23.84
CA ASP A 131 -1.71 -2.15 -23.51
C ASP A 131 -0.43 -1.55 -22.89
N LYS A 132 0.74 -1.93 -23.43
CA LYS A 132 2.06 -1.48 -22.99
C LYS A 132 2.49 -0.22 -23.75
N THR A 133 1.76 0.85 -23.52
CA THR A 133 1.88 2.12 -24.26
C THR A 133 3.33 2.68 -24.30
N ILE A 134 4.09 2.60 -23.19
CA ILE A 134 5.49 3.06 -23.15
C ILE A 134 6.41 2.18 -24.02
N LEU A 135 6.23 0.86 -23.97
CA LEU A 135 7.01 -0.07 -24.80
C LEU A 135 6.63 0.10 -26.28
N LEU A 136 5.36 0.38 -26.57
CA LEU A 136 4.90 0.69 -27.92
C LEU A 136 5.62 1.92 -28.48
N LEU A 137 5.75 3.01 -27.72
CA LEU A 137 6.54 4.17 -28.15
C LEU A 137 7.99 3.78 -28.45
N HIS A 138 8.63 3.01 -27.57
CA HIS A 138 10.01 2.55 -27.82
C HIS A 138 10.12 1.72 -29.11
N ILE A 139 9.16 0.83 -29.37
CA ILE A 139 9.12 0.03 -30.59
C ILE A 139 9.00 0.92 -31.83
N LEU A 140 8.11 1.92 -31.81
CA LEU A 140 7.94 2.87 -32.92
C LEU A 140 9.22 3.65 -33.21
N GLU A 141 9.94 4.10 -32.18
CA GLU A 141 11.23 4.78 -32.34
C GLU A 141 12.32 3.85 -32.94
N GLN A 142 12.29 2.55 -32.63
CA GLN A 142 13.17 1.57 -33.27
C GLN A 142 12.75 1.28 -34.72
N GLU A 143 11.45 1.25 -35.02
CA GLU A 143 10.95 1.11 -36.40
C GLU A 143 11.37 2.28 -37.29
N LYS A 144 11.33 3.52 -36.77
CA LYS A 144 11.84 4.72 -37.48
C LYS A 144 13.33 4.59 -37.80
N LYS A 145 14.14 4.17 -36.82
CA LYS A 145 15.59 3.94 -37.03
C LYS A 145 15.86 2.89 -38.12
N LEU A 146 15.08 1.82 -38.15
CA LEU A 146 15.17 0.77 -39.17
C LEU A 146 14.71 1.23 -40.56
N ALA A 147 13.68 2.08 -40.64
CA ALA A 147 13.20 2.62 -41.92
C ALA A 147 14.33 3.35 -42.66
N MET A 148 15.19 4.07 -41.93
CA MET A 148 16.37 4.73 -42.49
C MET A 148 17.46 3.78 -43.00
N LYS A 149 17.43 2.49 -42.63
CA LYS A 149 18.37 1.46 -43.11
C LYS A 149 17.81 0.59 -44.24
N LEU A 150 16.50 0.47 -44.34
CA LEU A 150 15.79 -0.29 -45.37
C LEU A 150 15.08 0.67 -46.33
N ILE A 151 15.84 1.37 -47.18
CA ILE A 151 15.29 2.33 -48.13
C ILE A 151 14.35 1.62 -49.11
N ARG A 152 13.09 2.06 -49.13
CA ARG A 152 12.02 1.58 -50.02
C ARG A 152 11.38 2.78 -50.72
N PRO A 153 10.72 2.58 -51.87
CA PRO A 153 10.04 3.66 -52.59
C PRO A 153 9.01 4.43 -51.73
N ASP A 154 8.39 3.76 -50.77
CA ASP A 154 7.36 4.29 -49.87
C ASP A 154 7.91 4.88 -48.55
N ILE A 155 9.23 5.06 -48.42
CA ILE A 155 9.88 5.48 -47.17
C ILE A 155 9.30 6.77 -46.59
N ALA A 156 9.00 7.78 -47.42
CA ALA A 156 8.42 9.04 -46.95
C ALA A 156 7.07 8.81 -46.27
N LYS A 157 6.18 8.03 -46.90
CA LYS A 157 4.87 7.67 -46.34
C LYS A 157 5.01 6.88 -45.05
N GLN A 158 5.92 5.89 -45.03
CA GLN A 158 6.17 5.07 -43.85
C GLN A 158 6.66 5.91 -42.66
N VAL A 159 7.63 6.81 -42.89
CA VAL A 159 8.17 7.68 -41.83
C VAL A 159 7.10 8.64 -41.32
N THR A 160 6.32 9.27 -42.19
CA THR A 160 5.20 10.14 -41.78
C THR A 160 4.18 9.40 -40.92
N GLN A 161 3.81 8.17 -41.31
CA GLN A 161 2.88 7.35 -40.53
C GLN A 161 3.44 7.00 -39.15
N LEU A 162 4.69 6.56 -39.07
CA LEU A 162 5.34 6.23 -37.79
C LEU A 162 5.48 7.47 -36.90
N SER A 163 5.76 8.65 -37.47
CA SER A 163 5.82 9.90 -36.72
C SER A 163 4.46 10.29 -36.14
N ALA A 164 3.40 10.25 -36.94
CA ALA A 164 2.05 10.53 -36.47
C ALA A 164 1.60 9.55 -35.36
N GLU A 165 1.91 8.25 -35.52
CA GLU A 165 1.62 7.24 -34.49
C GLU A 165 2.40 7.52 -33.19
N SER A 166 3.70 7.81 -33.26
CA SER A 166 4.50 8.18 -32.07
C SER A 166 3.96 9.43 -31.38
N GLU A 167 3.57 10.47 -32.12
CA GLU A 167 3.01 11.71 -31.56
C GLU A 167 1.67 11.47 -30.85
N GLN A 168 0.82 10.61 -31.41
CA GLN A 168 -0.43 10.20 -30.75
C GLN A 168 -0.15 9.45 -29.44
N ILE A 169 0.77 8.47 -29.47
CA ILE A 169 1.16 7.71 -28.28
C ILE A 169 1.80 8.63 -27.23
N GLN A 170 2.65 9.58 -27.64
CA GLN A 170 3.27 10.55 -26.74
C GLN A 170 2.24 11.41 -26.04
N ARG A 171 1.18 11.86 -26.73
CA ARG A 171 0.07 12.62 -26.12
C ARG A 171 -0.68 11.79 -25.07
N LYS A 172 -1.05 10.55 -25.39
CA LYS A 172 -1.71 9.61 -24.43
C LYS A 172 -0.84 9.38 -23.19
N ILE A 173 0.46 9.13 -23.41
CA ILE A 173 1.43 9.01 -22.31
C ILE A 173 1.44 10.29 -21.46
N GLY A 174 1.52 11.47 -22.09
CA GLY A 174 1.51 12.75 -21.39
C GLY A 174 0.34 12.91 -20.42
N GLN A 175 -0.88 12.60 -20.86
CA GLN A 175 -2.09 12.69 -20.03
C GLN A 175 -2.08 11.68 -18.88
N VAL A 176 -1.77 10.41 -19.15
CA VAL A 176 -1.65 9.37 -18.12
C VAL A 176 -0.62 9.77 -17.05
N TYR A 177 0.52 10.32 -17.46
CA TYR A 177 1.56 10.77 -16.54
C TYR A 177 1.10 11.94 -15.67
N GLN A 178 0.35 12.90 -16.21
CA GLN A 178 -0.20 14.01 -15.43
C GLN A 178 -1.11 13.49 -14.30
N PHE A 179 -2.07 12.63 -14.60
CA PHE A 179 -2.95 12.05 -13.58
C PHE A 179 -2.23 11.11 -12.61
N SER A 180 -1.31 10.26 -13.09
CA SER A 180 -0.51 9.37 -12.25
C SER A 180 0.38 10.16 -11.28
N ASN A 181 0.98 11.26 -11.73
CA ASN A 181 1.77 12.14 -10.87
C ASN A 181 0.92 12.80 -9.78
N LEU A 182 -0.28 13.25 -10.12
CA LEU A 182 -1.26 13.76 -9.14
C LEU A 182 -1.59 12.69 -8.09
N TYR A 183 -1.98 11.50 -8.54
CA TYR A 183 -2.27 10.37 -7.66
C TYR A 183 -1.12 10.08 -6.69
N ASN A 184 0.10 9.91 -7.21
CA ASN A 184 1.27 9.61 -6.38
C ASN A 184 1.59 10.75 -5.41
N LYS A 185 1.44 12.00 -5.85
CA LYS A 185 1.68 13.18 -5.01
C LYS A 185 0.70 13.22 -3.84
N PHE A 186 -0.60 13.09 -4.10
CA PHE A 186 -1.62 13.11 -3.06
C PHE A 186 -1.53 11.92 -2.12
N TYR A 187 -1.29 10.73 -2.67
CA TYR A 187 -1.08 9.54 -1.86
C TYR A 187 0.16 9.67 -0.96
N SER A 188 1.26 10.26 -1.45
CA SER A 188 2.45 10.51 -0.62
C SER A 188 2.20 11.50 0.51
N LEU A 189 1.38 12.53 0.28
CA LEU A 189 0.98 13.49 1.31
C LEU A 189 0.12 12.84 2.40
N TYR A 190 -0.84 12.01 2.00
CA TYR A 190 -1.62 11.20 2.93
C TYR A 190 -0.72 10.28 3.79
N LEU A 191 0.24 9.61 3.18
CA LEU A 191 1.20 8.75 3.92
C LEU A 191 2.13 9.53 4.85
N ASN A 192 2.28 10.84 4.67
CA ASN A 192 3.10 11.67 5.53
C ASN A 192 2.29 12.22 6.72
N THR A 193 1.17 12.90 6.46
CA THR A 193 0.45 13.67 7.49
C THR A 193 -0.89 13.07 7.91
N GLY A 194 -1.39 12.04 7.23
CA GLY A 194 -2.73 11.52 7.45
C GLY A 194 -3.79 12.36 6.73
N PHE A 195 -4.92 12.63 7.38
CA PHE A 195 -5.96 13.53 6.83
C PHE A 195 -5.64 15.00 7.09
N ILE A 196 -6.19 15.88 6.24
CA ILE A 196 -5.92 17.32 6.29
C ILE A 196 -6.34 17.97 7.62
N ARG A 197 -5.48 18.84 8.17
CA ARG A 197 -5.54 19.20 9.60
C ARG A 197 -6.08 20.59 9.89
N ASN A 198 -5.99 21.49 8.91
CA ASN A 198 -6.40 22.89 9.05
C ASN A 198 -6.65 23.52 7.67
N ALA A 199 -7.22 24.72 7.67
CA ALA A 199 -7.54 25.49 6.46
C ALA A 199 -6.31 25.82 5.62
N ALA A 200 -5.18 26.20 6.22
CA ALA A 200 -3.97 26.56 5.47
C ALA A 200 -3.40 25.39 4.65
N GLU A 201 -3.39 24.18 5.24
CA GLU A 201 -3.04 22.95 4.51
C GLU A 201 -4.05 22.68 3.38
N TYR A 202 -5.34 22.88 3.63
CA TYR A 202 -6.40 22.72 2.63
C TYR A 202 -6.24 23.66 1.45
N ASP A 203 -6.01 24.96 1.68
CA ASP A 203 -5.85 25.93 0.61
C ASP A 203 -4.61 25.63 -0.22
N LYS A 204 -3.49 25.28 0.42
CA LYS A 204 -2.27 24.85 -0.28
C LYS A 204 -2.50 23.60 -1.13
N PHE A 205 -3.18 22.61 -0.57
CA PHE A 205 -3.46 21.35 -1.26
C PHE A 205 -4.44 21.51 -2.41
N ARG A 206 -5.49 22.32 -2.20
CA ARG A 206 -6.50 22.66 -3.21
C ARG A 206 -5.88 23.46 -4.36
N SER A 207 -5.06 24.48 -4.07
CA SER A 207 -4.33 25.22 -5.11
C SER A 207 -3.47 24.27 -5.93
N MET A 208 -2.68 23.41 -5.27
CA MET A 208 -1.86 22.43 -5.98
C MET A 208 -2.70 21.46 -6.82
N PHE A 209 -3.89 21.05 -6.37
CA PHE A 209 -4.80 20.23 -7.16
C PHE A 209 -5.29 20.97 -8.40
N VAL A 210 -5.78 22.19 -8.26
CA VAL A 210 -6.26 23.01 -9.38
C VAL A 210 -5.13 23.28 -10.37
N ASP A 211 -3.97 23.73 -9.90
CA ASP A 211 -2.84 24.13 -10.74
C ASP A 211 -2.18 22.97 -11.51
N LYS A 212 -2.30 21.75 -10.98
CA LYS A 212 -1.65 20.55 -11.55
C LYS A 212 -2.60 19.63 -12.30
N THR A 213 -3.91 19.84 -12.17
CA THR A 213 -4.90 19.07 -12.93
C THR A 213 -5.01 19.66 -14.33
N PRO A 214 -4.70 18.89 -15.39
CA PRO A 214 -4.85 19.37 -16.76
C PRO A 214 -6.33 19.61 -17.08
N GLU A 215 -6.62 20.43 -18.09
CA GLU A 215 -7.97 20.47 -18.67
C GLU A 215 -8.26 19.14 -19.38
N TYR A 216 -9.43 18.58 -19.13
CA TYR A 216 -9.86 17.33 -19.76
C TYR A 216 -11.39 17.27 -19.89
N ASN A 217 -11.86 16.51 -20.87
CA ASN A 217 -13.24 16.05 -20.94
C ASN A 217 -13.27 14.54 -20.65
N GLU A 218 -13.97 14.13 -19.59
CA GLU A 218 -14.00 12.74 -19.12
C GLU A 218 -14.47 11.77 -20.22
N ALA A 219 -15.36 12.20 -21.11
CA ALA A 219 -15.89 11.37 -22.19
C ALA A 219 -14.81 10.99 -23.22
N ASP A 220 -13.83 11.87 -23.45
CA ASP A 220 -12.79 11.70 -24.48
C ASP A 220 -11.60 10.88 -23.97
N LEU A 221 -11.54 10.60 -22.67
CA LEU A 221 -10.45 9.85 -22.05
C LEU A 221 -10.58 8.34 -22.30
N SER A 222 -9.43 7.71 -22.57
CA SER A 222 -9.31 6.26 -22.59
C SER A 222 -9.50 5.64 -21.20
N ALA A 223 -9.75 4.33 -21.15
CA ALA A 223 -9.91 3.60 -19.89
C ALA A 223 -8.71 3.78 -18.93
N ASP A 224 -7.50 3.85 -19.48
CA ASP A 224 -6.28 4.10 -18.69
C ASP A 224 -6.21 5.51 -18.11
N GLU A 225 -6.54 6.52 -18.91
CA GLU A 225 -6.57 7.91 -18.46
C GLU A 225 -7.65 8.08 -17.38
N LYS A 226 -8.83 7.49 -17.59
CA LYS A 226 -9.91 7.44 -16.58
C LYS A 226 -9.45 6.76 -15.30
N MET A 227 -8.78 5.62 -15.40
CA MET A 227 -8.28 4.89 -14.22
C MET A 227 -7.36 5.77 -13.36
N TYR A 228 -6.40 6.46 -13.97
CA TYR A 228 -5.51 7.36 -13.24
C TYR A 228 -6.20 8.62 -12.74
N LEU A 229 -7.09 9.22 -13.55
CA LEU A 229 -7.92 10.35 -13.14
C LEU A 229 -8.74 10.01 -11.88
N TYR A 230 -9.49 8.91 -11.92
CA TYR A 230 -10.32 8.48 -10.80
C TYR A 230 -9.47 8.15 -9.58
N SER A 231 -8.31 7.51 -9.76
CA SER A 231 -7.38 7.27 -8.65
C SER A 231 -6.89 8.58 -7.99
N ALA A 232 -6.58 9.61 -8.79
CA ALA A 232 -6.16 10.91 -8.30
C ALA A 232 -7.30 11.63 -7.57
N MET A 233 -8.52 11.59 -8.13
CA MET A 233 -9.72 12.15 -7.52
C MET A 233 -10.04 11.51 -6.18
N VAL A 234 -10.03 10.18 -6.09
CA VAL A 234 -10.24 9.43 -4.83
C VAL A 234 -9.19 9.85 -3.79
N SER A 235 -7.91 9.87 -4.16
CA SER A 235 -6.83 10.28 -3.25
C SER A 235 -7.00 11.71 -2.75
N TYR A 236 -7.37 12.64 -3.63
CA TYR A 236 -7.65 14.03 -3.26
C TYR A 236 -8.85 14.13 -2.31
N LEU A 237 -10.01 13.60 -2.73
CA LEU A 237 -11.29 13.73 -2.03
C LEU A 237 -11.25 13.06 -0.65
N TYR A 238 -10.65 11.87 -0.54
CA TYR A 238 -10.50 11.20 0.75
C TYR A 238 -9.52 11.93 1.67
N TYR A 239 -8.43 12.52 1.14
CA TYR A 239 -7.50 13.30 1.94
C TYR A 239 -8.17 14.52 2.59
N VAL A 240 -9.05 15.20 1.84
CA VAL A 240 -9.86 16.34 2.32
C VAL A 240 -11.16 15.93 3.02
N GLN A 241 -11.38 14.62 3.21
CA GLN A 241 -12.52 14.04 3.92
C GLN A 241 -13.89 14.22 3.23
N GLU A 242 -13.90 14.43 1.91
CA GLU A 242 -15.09 14.45 1.05
C GLU A 242 -15.45 13.01 0.62
N PHE A 243 -15.81 12.17 1.59
CA PHE A 243 -15.99 10.73 1.38
C PHE A 243 -17.14 10.38 0.42
N ASP A 244 -18.18 11.20 0.34
CA ASP A 244 -19.30 10.98 -0.58
C ASP A 244 -18.84 11.04 -2.03
N LYS A 245 -18.27 12.18 -2.45
CA LYS A 245 -17.72 12.36 -3.79
C LYS A 245 -16.57 11.38 -4.06
N GLY A 246 -15.75 11.11 -3.04
CA GLY A 246 -14.65 10.16 -3.18
C GLY A 246 -15.16 8.74 -3.46
N LEU A 247 -16.26 8.32 -2.83
CA LEU A 247 -16.88 7.03 -3.11
C LEU A 247 -17.45 6.98 -4.53
N ASP A 248 -18.04 8.07 -5.03
CA ASP A 248 -18.53 8.13 -6.41
C ASP A 248 -17.41 7.84 -7.42
N TYR A 249 -16.23 8.47 -7.23
CA TYR A 249 -15.06 8.19 -8.06
C TYR A 249 -14.47 6.79 -7.83
N ALA A 250 -14.50 6.26 -6.60
CA ALA A 250 -14.07 4.89 -6.33
C ALA A 250 -14.97 3.86 -7.05
N ASN A 251 -16.28 4.11 -7.07
CA ASN A 251 -17.23 3.29 -7.83
C ASN A 251 -16.96 3.37 -9.35
N LYS A 252 -16.73 4.59 -9.89
CA LYS A 252 -16.32 4.76 -11.30
C LYS A 252 -15.04 4.00 -11.61
N TRP A 253 -14.05 4.03 -10.71
CA TRP A 253 -12.79 3.30 -10.88
C TRP A 253 -12.99 1.79 -10.92
N VAL A 254 -13.73 1.21 -9.97
CA VAL A 254 -13.99 -0.23 -9.96
C VAL A 254 -14.80 -0.65 -11.20
N ARG A 255 -15.78 0.15 -11.60
CA ARG A 255 -16.60 -0.11 -12.80
C ARG A 255 -15.79 -0.24 -14.09
N LEU A 256 -14.65 0.48 -14.22
CA LEU A 256 -13.77 0.31 -15.38
C LEU A 256 -13.31 -1.16 -15.53
N PHE A 257 -13.14 -1.89 -14.44
CA PHE A 257 -12.75 -3.30 -14.50
C PHE A 257 -13.91 -4.23 -14.86
N ASP A 258 -15.16 -3.80 -14.63
CA ASP A 258 -16.34 -4.54 -15.08
C ASP A 258 -16.66 -4.26 -16.55
N GLU A 259 -16.41 -3.02 -17.01
CA GLU A 259 -16.53 -2.63 -18.41
C GLU A 259 -15.42 -3.24 -19.28
N TYR A 260 -14.21 -3.37 -18.73
CA TYR A 260 -13.02 -3.92 -19.40
C TYR A 260 -12.49 -5.12 -18.60
N GLU A 261 -13.22 -6.24 -18.61
CA GLU A 261 -12.89 -7.46 -17.86
C GLU A 261 -11.46 -7.95 -18.14
N GLU A 262 -10.97 -7.78 -19.37
CA GLU A 262 -9.60 -8.10 -19.78
C GLU A 262 -8.52 -7.33 -19.02
N TYR A 263 -8.86 -6.26 -18.30
CA TYR A 263 -7.92 -5.47 -17.49
C TYR A 263 -7.73 -6.03 -16.08
N LYS A 264 -8.64 -6.87 -15.57
CA LYS A 264 -8.58 -7.36 -14.17
C LYS A 264 -7.28 -8.08 -13.85
N VAL A 265 -6.79 -8.95 -14.73
CA VAL A 265 -5.52 -9.68 -14.51
C VAL A 265 -4.29 -8.80 -14.80
N PRO A 266 -4.16 -8.14 -15.97
CA PRO A 266 -2.96 -7.35 -16.30
C PRO A 266 -2.76 -6.11 -15.41
N LYS A 267 -3.85 -5.57 -14.84
CA LYS A 267 -3.84 -4.36 -14.00
C LYS A 267 -4.37 -4.66 -12.58
N VAL A 268 -4.20 -5.89 -12.11
CA VAL A 268 -4.76 -6.40 -10.83
C VAL A 268 -4.40 -5.53 -9.61
N GLU A 269 -3.20 -4.96 -9.56
CA GLU A 269 -2.80 -4.09 -8.44
C GLU A 269 -3.67 -2.83 -8.37
N MET A 270 -4.05 -2.27 -9.52
CA MET A 270 -4.96 -1.13 -9.60
C MET A 270 -6.39 -1.55 -9.28
N TYR A 271 -6.81 -2.74 -9.72
CA TYR A 271 -8.13 -3.28 -9.36
C TYR A 271 -8.28 -3.45 -7.85
N ILE A 272 -7.28 -4.07 -7.20
CA ILE A 272 -7.22 -4.24 -5.74
C ILE A 272 -7.25 -2.87 -5.03
N LYS A 273 -6.57 -1.85 -5.56
CA LYS A 273 -6.61 -0.47 -5.00
C LYS A 273 -7.99 0.18 -5.16
N GLY A 274 -8.63 0.00 -6.30
CA GLY A 274 -9.98 0.49 -6.56
C GLY A 274 -10.97 -0.07 -5.54
N ILE A 275 -11.04 -1.40 -5.40
CA ILE A 275 -11.94 -2.07 -4.45
C ILE A 275 -11.61 -1.66 -3.01
N ASN A 276 -10.33 -1.54 -2.64
CA ASN A 276 -9.95 -1.06 -1.31
C ASN A 276 -10.49 0.35 -1.01
N ASN A 277 -10.45 1.26 -1.98
CA ASN A 277 -10.98 2.61 -1.80
C ASN A 277 -12.51 2.65 -1.81
N GLN A 278 -13.16 1.78 -2.57
CA GLN A 278 -14.60 1.59 -2.53
C GLN A 278 -15.06 1.09 -1.16
N LEU A 279 -14.38 0.05 -0.63
CA LEU A 279 -14.57 -0.45 0.74
C LEU A 279 -14.36 0.64 1.80
N LEU A 280 -13.33 1.48 1.64
CA LEU A 280 -13.10 2.60 2.56
C LEU A 280 -14.25 3.60 2.52
N GLY A 281 -14.78 3.94 1.34
CA GLY A 281 -15.93 4.84 1.19
C GLY A 281 -17.19 4.26 1.83
N HIS A 282 -17.54 3.01 1.52
CA HIS A 282 -18.68 2.34 2.15
C HIS A 282 -18.53 2.22 3.67
N TYR A 283 -17.31 1.93 4.16
CA TYR A 283 -17.00 1.93 5.59
C TYR A 283 -17.26 3.30 6.23
N LYS A 284 -16.77 4.39 5.61
CA LYS A 284 -16.94 5.75 6.14
C LYS A 284 -18.39 6.21 6.13
N LYS A 285 -19.17 5.78 5.14
CA LYS A 285 -20.62 6.03 5.07
C LYS A 285 -21.47 5.06 5.89
N ARG A 286 -20.85 4.03 6.47
CA ARG A 286 -21.52 2.91 7.17
C ARG A 286 -22.57 2.20 6.30
N GLN A 287 -22.28 2.03 5.02
CA GLN A 287 -23.11 1.30 4.05
C GLN A 287 -22.80 -0.20 4.11
N PHE A 288 -23.46 -0.91 5.02
CA PHE A 288 -23.08 -2.28 5.41
C PHE A 288 -23.20 -3.31 4.28
N GLU A 289 -24.33 -3.33 3.57
CA GLU A 289 -24.57 -4.32 2.50
C GLU A 289 -23.56 -4.17 1.36
N GLN A 290 -23.37 -2.94 0.89
CA GLN A 290 -22.42 -2.63 -0.19
C GLN A 290 -20.98 -2.92 0.26
N PHE A 291 -20.64 -2.63 1.52
CA PHE A 291 -19.36 -3.00 2.10
C PHE A 291 -19.12 -4.51 2.08
N MET A 292 -20.12 -5.32 2.43
CA MET A 292 -20.02 -6.78 2.43
C MET A 292 -19.82 -7.35 1.03
N ASN A 293 -20.55 -6.84 0.04
CA ASN A 293 -20.39 -7.24 -1.36
C ASN A 293 -18.97 -6.94 -1.84
N CYS A 294 -18.49 -5.70 -1.65
CA CYS A 294 -17.14 -5.31 -2.06
C CYS A 294 -16.04 -6.11 -1.32
N LEU A 295 -16.29 -6.53 -0.08
CA LEU A 295 -15.33 -7.33 0.70
C LEU A 295 -15.22 -8.73 0.10
N SER A 296 -16.35 -9.31 -0.30
CA SER A 296 -16.38 -10.59 -1.02
C SER A 296 -15.63 -10.48 -2.36
N ASP A 297 -15.84 -9.40 -3.12
CA ASP A 297 -15.13 -9.17 -4.38
C ASP A 297 -13.62 -9.12 -4.17
N LEU A 298 -13.15 -8.39 -3.15
CA LEU A 298 -11.73 -8.31 -2.79
C LEU A 298 -11.14 -9.69 -2.46
N GLU A 299 -11.88 -10.51 -1.71
CA GLU A 299 -11.44 -11.86 -1.33
C GLU A 299 -11.36 -12.80 -2.52
N ASN A 300 -12.27 -12.65 -3.49
CA ASN A 300 -12.37 -13.47 -4.68
C ASN A 300 -11.32 -13.15 -5.75
N ILE A 301 -10.61 -12.02 -5.67
CA ILE A 301 -9.52 -11.68 -6.62
C ILE A 301 -8.48 -12.81 -6.74
N ARG A 302 -8.19 -13.51 -5.63
CA ARG A 302 -7.23 -14.62 -5.62
C ARG A 302 -7.63 -15.78 -6.54
N ASN A 303 -8.91 -15.86 -6.90
CA ASN A 303 -9.51 -16.90 -7.73
C ASN A 303 -9.67 -16.46 -9.19
N LEU A 304 -9.20 -15.27 -9.58
CA LEU A 304 -9.27 -14.81 -10.97
C LEU A 304 -8.50 -15.76 -11.89
N LYS A 305 -9.16 -16.20 -12.96
CA LYS A 305 -8.58 -17.10 -13.94
C LYS A 305 -7.38 -16.43 -14.62
N GLY A 306 -6.24 -17.12 -14.64
CA GLY A 306 -5.00 -16.62 -15.25
C GLY A 306 -4.18 -15.67 -14.37
N LEU A 307 -4.64 -15.37 -13.15
CA LEU A 307 -3.86 -14.56 -12.21
C LEU A 307 -2.68 -15.37 -11.65
N THR A 308 -1.47 -14.84 -11.81
CA THR A 308 -0.31 -15.32 -11.05
C THR A 308 -0.20 -14.54 -9.75
N LEU A 309 -0.37 -15.23 -8.62
CA LEU A 309 -0.23 -14.63 -7.29
C LEU A 309 1.26 -14.40 -6.96
N THR A 310 1.76 -13.25 -7.37
CA THR A 310 3.09 -12.79 -6.95
C THR A 310 3.10 -12.47 -5.45
N GLU A 311 4.29 -12.41 -4.86
CA GLU A 311 4.43 -11.98 -3.47
C GLU A 311 3.87 -10.57 -3.23
N ASN A 312 4.00 -9.67 -4.21
CA ASN A 312 3.49 -8.29 -4.13
C ASN A 312 1.95 -8.28 -4.08
N ILE A 313 1.30 -9.01 -4.98
CA ILE A 313 -0.17 -9.14 -5.01
C ILE A 313 -0.67 -9.79 -3.73
N SER A 314 -0.01 -10.86 -3.27
CA SER A 314 -0.37 -11.56 -2.03
C SER A 314 -0.29 -10.63 -0.82
N LEU A 315 0.78 -9.83 -0.73
CA LEU A 315 0.96 -8.84 0.33
C LEU A 315 -0.13 -7.77 0.33
N GLN A 316 -0.49 -7.28 -0.86
CA GLN A 316 -1.51 -6.26 -1.03
C GLN A 316 -2.91 -6.80 -0.66
N LEU A 317 -3.24 -8.01 -1.10
CA LEU A 317 -4.49 -8.68 -0.73
C LEU A 317 -4.57 -8.94 0.77
N PHE A 318 -3.51 -9.44 1.39
CA PHE A 318 -3.44 -9.61 2.85
C PHE A 318 -3.71 -8.28 3.56
N LYS A 319 -2.97 -7.22 3.18
CA LYS A 319 -3.09 -5.90 3.80
C LYS A 319 -4.52 -5.37 3.78
N TYR A 320 -5.17 -5.36 2.61
CA TYR A 320 -6.51 -4.78 2.47
C TYR A 320 -7.60 -5.70 3.02
N THR A 321 -7.52 -7.01 2.78
CA THR A 321 -8.51 -7.96 3.32
C THR A 321 -8.50 -7.94 4.85
N SER A 322 -7.32 -8.01 5.48
CA SER A 322 -7.20 -7.96 6.94
C SER A 322 -7.67 -6.62 7.52
N THR A 323 -7.36 -5.51 6.86
CA THR A 323 -7.84 -4.18 7.26
C THR A 323 -9.37 -4.10 7.22
N HIS A 324 -9.99 -4.61 6.16
CA HIS A 324 -11.44 -4.54 5.99
C HIS A 324 -12.20 -5.58 6.81
N LYS A 325 -11.59 -6.74 7.13
CA LYS A 325 -12.11 -7.66 8.15
C LYS A 325 -12.20 -7.01 9.53
N ILE A 326 -11.24 -6.18 9.89
CA ILE A 326 -11.33 -5.39 11.13
C ILE A 326 -12.44 -4.34 11.02
N ASN A 327 -12.53 -3.64 9.87
CA ASN A 327 -13.59 -2.65 9.63
C ASN A 327 -15.00 -3.27 9.69
N TYR A 328 -15.17 -4.52 9.25
CA TYR A 328 -16.42 -5.26 9.37
C TYR A 328 -16.92 -5.32 10.83
N TYR A 329 -16.04 -5.70 11.76
CA TYR A 329 -16.39 -5.74 13.19
C TYR A 329 -16.66 -4.35 13.76
N PHE A 330 -15.88 -3.33 13.34
CA PHE A 330 -16.16 -1.94 13.72
C PHE A 330 -17.52 -1.44 13.22
N LEU A 331 -17.93 -1.80 12.00
CA LEU A 331 -19.24 -1.42 11.47
C LEU A 331 -20.39 -1.97 12.29
N ARG A 332 -20.23 -3.19 12.83
CA ARG A 332 -21.22 -3.90 13.65
C ARG A 332 -21.12 -3.59 15.14
N GLY A 333 -20.06 -2.92 15.58
CA GLY A 333 -19.73 -2.77 17.00
C GLY A 333 -19.45 -4.11 17.69
N ASP A 334 -19.11 -5.16 16.94
CA ASP A 334 -18.92 -6.53 17.43
C ASP A 334 -17.44 -6.74 17.81
N PHE A 335 -17.03 -6.15 18.93
CA PHE A 335 -15.66 -6.19 19.41
C PHE A 335 -15.28 -7.53 20.03
N THR A 336 -16.24 -8.22 20.64
CA THR A 336 -16.04 -9.55 21.23
C THR A 336 -15.56 -10.57 20.19
N ASN A 337 -16.26 -10.68 19.05
CA ASN A 337 -15.77 -11.55 17.96
C ASN A 337 -14.59 -10.90 17.22
N GLY A 338 -14.53 -9.56 17.20
CA GLY A 338 -13.45 -8.83 16.55
C GLY A 338 -12.05 -9.05 17.17
N VAL A 339 -11.94 -9.32 18.48
CA VAL A 339 -10.64 -9.64 19.10
C VAL A 339 -10.13 -11.03 18.70
N GLU A 340 -11.01 -11.97 18.36
CA GLU A 340 -10.63 -13.34 17.96
C GLU A 340 -9.84 -13.37 16.66
N ILE A 341 -10.16 -12.47 15.71
CA ILE A 341 -9.44 -12.41 14.42
C ILE A 341 -8.04 -11.79 14.54
N ILE A 342 -7.73 -11.08 15.64
CA ILE A 342 -6.46 -10.37 15.80
C ILE A 342 -5.30 -11.36 15.81
N GLN A 343 -5.42 -12.49 16.51
CA GLN A 343 -4.34 -13.48 16.59
C GLN A 343 -3.98 -14.01 15.22
N LYS A 344 -4.98 -14.40 14.42
CA LYS A 344 -4.77 -14.90 13.05
C LYS A 344 -4.10 -13.86 12.16
N ILE A 345 -4.56 -12.60 12.21
CA ILE A 345 -3.95 -11.52 11.43
C ILE A 345 -2.52 -11.25 11.91
N GLN A 346 -2.27 -11.32 13.22
CA GLN A 346 -0.93 -11.13 13.78
C GLN A 346 0.05 -12.20 13.31
N GLU A 347 -0.35 -13.47 13.31
CA GLU A 347 0.48 -14.59 12.83
C GLU A 347 0.87 -14.39 11.35
N GLU A 348 -0.10 -14.04 10.51
CA GLU A 348 0.14 -13.74 9.10
C GLU A 348 0.98 -12.46 8.90
N LEU A 349 0.75 -11.44 9.74
CA LEU A 349 1.54 -10.21 9.76
C LEU A 349 2.99 -10.48 10.12
N GLN A 350 3.29 -11.42 11.02
CA GLN A 350 4.67 -11.78 11.36
C GLN A 350 5.40 -12.40 10.17
N ILE A 351 4.73 -13.24 9.38
CA ILE A 351 5.27 -13.82 8.14
C ILE A 351 5.62 -12.72 7.14
N HIS A 352 4.76 -11.70 7.03
CA HIS A 352 4.90 -10.60 6.06
C HIS A 352 5.68 -9.38 6.59
N SER A 353 5.97 -9.31 7.88
CA SER A 353 6.49 -8.12 8.59
C SER A 353 7.81 -7.58 8.02
N ARG A 354 8.63 -8.46 7.43
CA ARG A 354 9.90 -8.06 6.78
C ARG A 354 9.71 -7.43 5.41
N LYS A 355 8.55 -7.63 4.79
CA LYS A 355 8.21 -7.15 3.44
C LYS A 355 7.22 -5.99 3.47
N LEU A 356 6.39 -5.91 4.50
CA LEU A 356 5.54 -4.75 4.75
C LEU A 356 6.36 -3.59 5.29
N ASP A 357 6.10 -2.39 4.79
CA ASP A 357 6.59 -1.18 5.42
C ASP A 357 6.00 -1.05 6.84
N ARG A 358 6.78 -0.43 7.72
CA ARG A 358 6.43 -0.23 9.13
C ARG A 358 5.17 0.62 9.30
N HIS A 359 4.85 1.49 8.34
CA HIS A 359 3.65 2.31 8.40
C HIS A 359 2.38 1.46 8.32
N ASN A 360 2.29 0.54 7.36
CA ASN A 360 1.16 -0.38 7.27
C ASN A 360 1.02 -1.24 8.52
N ILE A 361 2.13 -1.67 9.13
CA ILE A 361 2.14 -2.39 10.41
C ILE A 361 1.55 -1.52 11.55
N MET A 362 1.93 -0.24 11.60
CA MET A 362 1.43 0.71 12.60
C MET A 362 -0.09 0.89 12.53
N VAL A 363 -0.66 0.91 11.32
CA VAL A 363 -2.13 0.97 11.13
C VAL A 363 -2.82 -0.26 11.71
N PHE A 364 -2.24 -1.46 11.54
CA PHE A 364 -2.76 -2.68 12.18
C PHE A 364 -2.70 -2.60 13.70
N TYR A 365 -1.56 -2.20 14.27
CA TYR A 365 -1.43 -2.06 15.73
C TYR A 365 -2.45 -1.09 16.30
N TYR A 366 -2.70 0.03 15.61
CA TYR A 366 -3.68 1.02 16.04
C TYR A 366 -5.11 0.43 16.01
N LYS A 367 -5.45 -0.29 14.94
CA LYS A 367 -6.75 -0.96 14.82
C LYS A 367 -6.93 -2.08 15.85
N PHE A 368 -5.89 -2.87 16.14
CA PHE A 368 -5.92 -3.87 17.20
C PHE A 368 -6.18 -3.22 18.56
N ALA A 369 -5.49 -2.12 18.86
CA ALA A 369 -5.74 -1.37 20.09
C ALA A 369 -7.19 -0.88 20.20
N CYS A 370 -7.74 -0.29 19.12
CA CYS A 370 -9.14 0.14 19.10
C CYS A 370 -10.12 -1.02 19.31
N MET A 371 -9.83 -2.20 18.73
CA MET A 371 -10.65 -3.39 18.93
C MET A 371 -10.64 -3.85 20.39
N TYR A 372 -9.46 -3.93 21.01
CA TYR A 372 -9.33 -4.28 22.43
C TYR A 372 -9.97 -3.24 23.36
N ILE A 373 -9.88 -1.94 23.05
CA ILE A 373 -10.59 -0.89 23.81
C ILE A 373 -12.11 -1.11 23.73
N GLY A 374 -12.64 -1.40 22.54
CA GLY A 374 -14.06 -1.70 22.36
C GLY A 374 -14.53 -2.95 23.14
N ASN A 375 -13.64 -3.92 23.34
CA ASN A 375 -13.86 -5.11 24.17
C ASN A 375 -13.47 -4.92 25.65
N SER A 376 -13.13 -3.68 26.08
CA SER A 376 -12.70 -3.34 27.45
C SER A 376 -11.41 -4.05 27.93
N GLU A 377 -10.58 -4.53 27.01
CA GLU A 377 -9.29 -5.17 27.31
C GLU A 377 -8.12 -4.16 27.26
N TYR A 378 -8.14 -3.17 28.15
CA TYR A 378 -7.25 -2.00 28.12
C TYR A 378 -5.76 -2.33 28.22
N SER A 379 -5.39 -3.39 28.94
CA SER A 379 -3.98 -3.83 29.04
C SER A 379 -3.43 -4.31 27.69
N LYS A 380 -4.23 -5.12 26.95
CA LYS A 380 -3.86 -5.56 25.60
C LYS A 380 -3.84 -4.38 24.62
N ALA A 381 -4.78 -3.44 24.74
CA ALA A 381 -4.77 -2.23 23.94
C ALA A 381 -3.47 -1.41 24.16
N ALA A 382 -3.10 -1.16 25.41
CA ALA A 382 -1.88 -0.44 25.77
C ALA A 382 -0.62 -1.13 25.22
N HIS A 383 -0.57 -2.47 25.21
CA HIS A 383 0.53 -3.22 24.58
C HIS A 383 0.72 -2.85 23.10
N TRP A 384 -0.37 -2.80 22.32
CA TRP A 384 -0.30 -2.44 20.89
C TRP A 384 0.00 -0.96 20.67
N LEU A 385 -0.56 -0.07 21.49
CA LEU A 385 -0.29 1.36 21.43
C LEU A 385 1.18 1.67 21.74
N ASN A 386 1.78 0.97 22.69
CA ASN A 386 3.21 1.12 23.01
C ASN A 386 4.12 0.71 21.85
N LYS A 387 3.74 -0.28 21.02
CA LYS A 387 4.49 -0.61 19.79
C LYS A 387 4.51 0.53 18.77
N ILE A 388 3.49 1.38 18.79
CA ILE A 388 3.42 2.59 17.96
C ILE A 388 4.28 3.69 18.59
N ILE A 389 4.02 3.99 19.87
CA ILE A 389 4.60 5.08 20.64
C ILE A 389 6.13 4.99 20.76
N ASN A 390 6.66 3.77 20.88
CA ASN A 390 8.08 3.50 21.04
C ASN A 390 8.83 3.33 19.70
N ASN A 391 8.15 3.53 18.56
CA ASN A 391 8.80 3.51 17.27
C ASN A 391 9.54 4.84 17.00
N ASN A 392 10.83 4.76 16.66
CA ASN A 392 11.71 5.91 16.48
C ASN A 392 11.53 6.64 15.13
N GLU A 393 10.77 6.09 14.18
CA GLU A 393 10.46 6.72 12.89
C GLU A 393 9.20 7.58 12.98
N VAL A 394 9.35 8.78 13.54
CA VAL A 394 8.22 9.62 14.00
C VAL A 394 7.62 10.50 12.89
N ASP A 395 8.17 10.50 11.69
CA ASP A 395 7.81 11.49 10.66
C ASP A 395 6.69 11.05 9.73
N LEU A 396 6.48 9.75 9.54
CA LEU A 396 5.35 9.25 8.75
C LEU A 396 4.14 8.96 9.64
N ARG A 397 3.00 9.55 9.27
CA ARG A 397 1.70 9.36 9.92
C ARG A 397 1.72 9.71 11.40
N ALA A 398 2.18 10.96 11.62
CA ALA A 398 2.19 11.64 12.90
C ALA A 398 0.80 11.72 13.54
N ASP A 399 -0.26 11.71 12.72
CA ASP A 399 -1.66 11.57 13.14
C ASP A 399 -1.86 10.33 14.03
N ILE A 400 -1.51 9.14 13.53
CA ILE A 400 -1.68 7.88 14.27
C ILE A 400 -0.85 7.91 15.56
N GLN A 401 0.37 8.45 15.51
CA GLN A 401 1.21 8.60 16.70
C GLN A 401 0.54 9.49 17.77
N GLY A 402 -0.03 10.63 17.37
CA GLY A 402 -0.76 11.52 18.26
C GLY A 402 -1.98 10.85 18.89
N PHE A 403 -2.83 10.23 18.07
CA PHE A 403 -4.01 9.52 18.56
C PHE A 403 -3.66 8.28 19.39
N ALA A 404 -2.58 7.55 19.07
CA ALA A 404 -2.15 6.40 19.86
C ALA A 404 -1.76 6.80 21.27
N ARG A 405 -1.08 7.96 21.44
CA ARG A 405 -0.74 8.51 22.76
C ARG A 405 -1.97 8.89 23.57
N ILE A 406 -2.96 9.51 22.93
CA ILE A 406 -4.24 9.84 23.57
C ILE A 406 -4.99 8.57 24.00
N LEU A 407 -5.08 7.56 23.12
CA LEU A 407 -5.73 6.29 23.49
C LEU A 407 -4.96 5.55 24.58
N ASN A 408 -3.63 5.68 24.63
CA ASN A 408 -2.83 5.03 25.67
C ASN A 408 -3.08 5.68 27.03
N LEU A 409 -3.28 7.01 27.06
CA LEU A 409 -3.74 7.72 28.24
C LEU A 409 -5.11 7.23 28.72
N ILE A 410 -6.06 7.06 27.80
CA ILE A 410 -7.38 6.48 28.13
C ILE A 410 -7.22 5.07 28.72
N CYS A 411 -6.40 4.21 28.10
CA CYS A 411 -6.16 2.85 28.62
C CYS A 411 -5.58 2.88 30.04
N HIS A 412 -4.60 3.75 30.31
CA HIS A 412 -4.00 3.86 31.65
C HIS A 412 -4.96 4.44 32.69
N TYR A 413 -5.83 5.37 32.30
CA TYR A 413 -6.91 5.84 33.17
C TYR A 413 -7.87 4.70 33.53
N GLU A 414 -8.31 3.90 32.55
CA GLU A 414 -9.24 2.77 32.76
C GLU A 414 -8.65 1.64 33.60
N MET A 415 -7.32 1.51 33.61
CA MET A 415 -6.59 0.58 34.46
C MET A 415 -6.22 1.16 35.83
N GLU A 416 -6.62 2.41 36.12
CA GLU A 416 -6.29 3.12 37.38
C GLU A 416 -4.77 3.32 37.61
N ASN A 417 -3.98 3.39 36.53
CA ASN A 417 -2.52 3.58 36.59
C ASN A 417 -2.14 5.07 36.75
N VAL A 418 -2.53 5.69 37.88
CA VAL A 418 -2.43 7.14 38.15
C VAL A 418 -1.03 7.70 37.86
N ASP A 419 0.04 7.07 38.36
CA ASP A 419 1.42 7.54 38.19
C ASP A 419 1.85 7.66 36.72
N LEU A 420 1.42 6.70 35.90
CA LEU A 420 1.75 6.68 34.48
C LEU A 420 0.97 7.76 33.71
N VAL A 421 -0.27 8.05 34.12
CA VAL A 421 -1.12 9.04 33.46
C VAL A 421 -0.48 10.45 33.51
N GLU A 422 0.07 10.86 34.65
CA GLU A 422 0.72 12.18 34.77
C GLU A 422 1.91 12.33 33.80
N TYR A 423 2.77 11.29 33.74
CA TYR A 423 3.89 11.25 32.81
C TYR A 423 3.42 11.28 31.34
N TYR A 424 2.44 10.46 30.99
CA TYR A 424 1.92 10.37 29.64
C TYR A 424 1.19 11.66 29.21
N ILE A 425 0.56 12.40 30.12
CA ILE A 425 -0.08 13.69 29.80
C ILE A 425 0.98 14.68 29.32
N ARG A 426 2.10 14.80 30.05
CA ARG A 426 3.19 15.72 29.71
C ARG A 426 3.85 15.34 28.39
N SER A 427 4.18 14.06 28.21
CA SER A 427 4.85 13.59 26.98
C SER A 427 3.95 13.70 25.75
N THR A 428 2.65 13.38 25.88
CA THR A 428 1.65 13.53 24.80
C THR A 428 1.47 14.98 24.40
N TYR A 429 1.33 15.89 25.38
CA TYR A 429 1.18 17.32 25.10
C TYR A 429 2.39 17.89 24.34
N ARG A 430 3.62 17.55 24.78
CA ARG A 430 4.86 17.94 24.09
C ARG A 430 4.91 17.42 22.66
N PHE A 431 4.48 16.17 22.43
CA PHE A 431 4.45 15.57 21.12
C PHE A 431 3.50 16.31 20.16
N LEU A 432 2.26 16.56 20.61
CA LEU A 432 1.23 17.21 19.80
C LEU A 432 1.62 18.64 19.40
N ILE A 433 2.26 19.38 20.31
CA ILE A 433 2.83 20.70 19.99
C ILE A 433 3.93 20.57 18.94
N LYS A 434 4.89 19.67 19.14
CA LYS A 434 6.02 19.46 18.21
C LYS A 434 5.55 19.11 16.80
N LYS A 435 4.44 18.40 16.66
CA LYS A 435 3.87 17.99 15.37
C LYS A 435 2.82 18.95 14.83
N GLU A 436 2.60 20.10 15.48
CA GLU A 436 1.61 21.10 15.08
C GLU A 436 0.20 20.49 14.90
N ASP A 437 -0.15 19.51 15.75
CA ASP A 437 -1.39 18.74 15.67
C ASP A 437 -2.24 18.89 16.95
N ILE A 438 -2.18 20.07 17.57
CA ILE A 438 -2.91 20.42 18.78
C ILE A 438 -4.12 21.29 18.45
N ASN A 439 -5.17 20.66 17.90
CA ASN A 439 -6.44 21.29 17.53
C ASN A 439 -7.42 21.34 18.73
N PHE A 440 -8.63 21.85 18.54
CA PHE A 440 -9.62 21.97 19.64
C PHE A 440 -9.95 20.61 20.24
N TYR A 441 -10.10 19.57 19.41
CA TYR A 441 -10.29 18.19 19.87
C TYR A 441 -9.22 17.77 20.87
N GLN A 442 -7.94 17.85 20.48
CA GLN A 442 -6.83 17.42 21.34
C GLN A 442 -6.76 18.26 22.61
N ARG A 443 -7.01 19.58 22.52
CA ARG A 443 -7.03 20.46 23.70
C ARG A 443 -8.11 20.04 24.70
N ASN A 444 -9.32 19.76 24.23
CA ASN A 444 -10.43 19.38 25.09
C ASN A 444 -10.18 18.01 25.75
N ILE A 445 -9.70 17.02 24.98
CA ILE A 445 -9.29 15.72 25.53
C ILE A 445 -8.17 15.86 26.57
N MET A 446 -7.13 16.65 26.29
CA MET A 446 -6.02 16.81 27.24
C MET A 446 -6.44 17.56 28.51
N LYS A 447 -7.34 18.54 28.41
CA LYS A 447 -7.92 19.22 29.57
C LYS A 447 -8.76 18.25 30.41
N PHE A 448 -9.60 17.46 29.75
CA PHE A 448 -10.42 16.44 30.40
C PHE A 448 -9.57 15.40 31.13
N LEU A 449 -8.56 14.82 30.48
CA LEU A 449 -7.66 13.84 31.09
C LEU A 449 -6.89 14.40 32.29
N ARG A 450 -6.54 15.71 32.28
CA ARG A 450 -5.96 16.38 33.45
C ARG A 450 -6.98 16.55 34.57
N LYS A 451 -8.22 16.93 34.25
CA LYS A 451 -9.33 17.07 35.21
C LYS A 451 -9.62 15.74 35.91
N LEU A 452 -9.61 14.63 35.18
CA LEU A 452 -9.84 13.28 35.70
C LEU A 452 -8.87 12.86 36.82
N MET A 453 -7.67 13.44 36.88
CA MET A 453 -6.67 13.12 37.91
C MET A 453 -7.00 13.69 39.29
N ILE A 454 -7.84 14.73 39.35
CA ILE A 454 -8.12 15.48 40.57
C ILE A 454 -9.62 15.56 40.90
N ILE A 455 -10.47 15.07 39.99
CA ILE A 455 -11.92 15.16 40.12
C ILE A 455 -12.46 14.20 41.18
N GLN A 456 -13.48 14.63 41.92
CA GLN A 456 -14.18 13.77 42.87
C GLN A 456 -15.18 12.85 42.16
N LYS A 457 -15.47 11.69 42.76
CA LYS A 457 -16.32 10.65 42.15
C LYS A 457 -17.74 11.14 41.81
N ASN A 458 -18.29 12.07 42.59
CA ASN A 458 -19.60 12.70 42.38
C ASN A 458 -19.63 13.70 41.20
N GLU A 459 -18.48 14.22 40.77
CA GLU A 459 -18.36 15.17 39.66
C GLU A 459 -18.00 14.47 38.33
N LEU A 460 -17.65 13.18 38.39
CA LEU A 460 -17.17 12.41 37.25
C LEU A 460 -18.20 12.31 36.11
N ASP A 461 -19.45 11.99 36.45
CA ASP A 461 -20.54 11.85 35.47
C ASP A 461 -20.76 13.18 34.72
N GLU A 462 -20.67 14.32 35.41
CA GLU A 462 -20.80 15.65 34.79
C GLU A 462 -19.61 15.99 33.89
N ALA A 463 -18.37 15.64 34.28
CA ALA A 463 -17.20 15.86 33.44
C ALA A 463 -17.27 15.05 32.12
N PHE A 464 -17.80 13.82 32.15
CA PHE A 464 -18.03 13.04 30.94
C PHE A 464 -19.10 13.68 30.04
N LYS A 465 -20.21 14.16 30.59
CA LYS A 465 -21.26 14.88 29.83
C LYS A 465 -20.75 16.17 29.22
N GLU A 466 -19.97 16.95 29.97
CA GLU A 466 -19.31 18.18 29.49
C GLU A 466 -18.44 17.88 28.28
N LEU A 467 -17.57 16.86 28.37
CA LEU A 467 -16.73 16.47 27.24
C LEU A 467 -17.55 15.96 26.06
N LEU A 468 -18.60 15.17 26.31
CA LEU A 468 -19.48 14.66 25.24
C LEU A 468 -20.13 15.81 24.46
N SER A 469 -20.65 16.83 25.15
CA SER A 469 -21.21 18.03 24.51
C SER A 469 -20.19 18.72 23.61
N GLN A 470 -18.97 18.94 24.12
CA GLN A 470 -17.88 19.54 23.34
C GLN A 470 -17.50 18.68 22.12
N MET A 471 -17.48 17.35 22.26
CA MET A 471 -17.17 16.45 21.14
C MET A 471 -18.27 16.46 20.07
N LEU A 472 -19.55 16.56 20.46
CA LEU A 472 -20.66 16.64 19.52
C LEU A 472 -20.60 17.93 18.69
N GLU A 473 -20.28 19.06 19.31
CA GLU A 473 -20.07 20.34 18.59
C GLU A 473 -18.89 20.26 17.61
N LEU A 474 -17.74 19.73 18.06
CA LEU A 474 -16.53 19.61 17.24
C LEU A 474 -16.69 18.66 16.04
N LYS A 475 -17.62 17.71 16.11
CA LYS A 475 -17.88 16.78 15.01
C LYS A 475 -18.40 17.49 13.76
N GLU A 476 -19.10 18.59 13.92
CA GLU A 476 -19.65 19.39 12.81
C GLU A 476 -18.66 20.46 12.30
N ILE A 477 -17.60 20.73 13.06
CA ILE A 477 -16.59 21.74 12.71
C ILE A 477 -15.59 21.18 11.68
N PRO A 478 -15.36 21.87 10.55
CA PRO A 478 -14.35 21.48 9.57
C PRO A 478 -12.97 21.26 10.20
N PHE A 479 -12.22 20.27 9.71
CA PHE A 479 -10.90 19.84 10.21
C PHE A 479 -10.86 19.23 11.62
N GLU A 480 -11.77 19.62 12.52
CA GLU A 480 -11.96 18.97 13.84
C GLU A 480 -12.64 17.60 13.69
N ARG A 481 -13.61 17.50 12.76
CA ARG A 481 -14.27 16.24 12.40
C ARG A 481 -13.31 15.10 12.03
N ARG A 482 -12.07 15.45 11.65
CA ARG A 482 -10.98 14.52 11.37
C ARG A 482 -10.71 13.56 12.52
N ALA A 483 -10.78 14.02 13.77
CA ALA A 483 -10.43 13.22 14.93
C ALA A 483 -11.33 11.98 15.09
N PHE A 484 -12.61 12.13 14.74
CA PHE A 484 -13.63 11.08 14.81
C PHE A 484 -13.44 9.97 13.76
N ILE A 485 -12.52 10.17 12.80
CA ILE A 485 -12.14 9.14 11.83
C ILE A 485 -11.27 8.05 12.48
N TYR A 486 -10.50 8.40 13.51
CA TYR A 486 -9.52 7.52 14.15
C TYR A 486 -10.12 6.71 15.29
N PHE A 487 -10.99 7.31 16.10
CA PHE A 487 -11.63 6.65 17.23
C PHE A 487 -13.03 7.21 17.47
N ASP A 488 -14.01 6.34 17.71
CA ASP A 488 -15.37 6.73 18.06
C ASP A 488 -15.45 7.11 19.55
N ILE A 489 -14.85 8.27 19.86
CA ILE A 489 -14.82 8.79 21.23
C ILE A 489 -16.22 9.06 21.77
N ILE A 490 -17.18 9.41 20.91
CA ILE A 490 -18.56 9.69 21.29
C ILE A 490 -19.19 8.44 21.88
N SER A 491 -19.12 7.32 21.17
CA SER A 491 -19.67 6.05 21.68
C SER A 491 -18.94 5.56 22.93
N TRP A 492 -17.63 5.84 23.09
CA TRP A 492 -16.91 5.57 24.33
C TRP A 492 -17.42 6.43 25.50
N LEU A 493 -17.59 7.74 25.31
CA LEU A 493 -18.10 8.66 26.34
C LEU A 493 -19.53 8.29 26.78
N GLU A 494 -20.42 8.01 25.83
CA GLU A 494 -21.78 7.55 26.12
C GLU A 494 -21.79 6.23 26.89
N SER A 495 -20.86 5.32 26.59
CA SER A 495 -20.69 4.08 27.33
C SER A 495 -20.34 4.33 28.80
N LYS A 496 -19.51 5.35 29.08
CA LYS A 496 -19.14 5.73 30.46
C LYS A 496 -20.30 6.38 31.20
N ILE A 497 -21.01 7.30 30.55
CA ILE A 497 -22.19 7.96 31.12
C ILE A 497 -23.30 6.95 31.45
N ASN A 498 -23.57 6.02 30.52
CA ASN A 498 -24.63 5.03 30.68
C ASN A 498 -24.19 3.76 31.43
N LYS A 499 -22.90 3.64 31.76
CA LYS A 499 -22.31 2.48 32.47
C LYS A 499 -22.57 1.16 31.75
N VAL A 500 -22.47 1.17 30.42
CA VAL A 500 -22.61 -0.02 29.57
C VAL A 500 -21.38 -0.20 28.68
N PRO A 501 -21.09 -1.43 28.20
CA PRO A 501 -20.00 -1.66 27.27
C PRO A 501 -20.17 -0.86 25.97
N VAL A 502 -19.07 -0.34 25.41
CA VAL A 502 -19.03 0.42 24.14
C VAL A 502 -19.71 -0.35 23.01
N GLN A 503 -19.50 -1.67 22.96
CA GLN A 503 -20.20 -2.59 22.04
C GLN A 503 -21.72 -2.36 22.00
N LYS A 504 -22.36 -2.30 23.18
CA LYS A 504 -23.83 -2.15 23.27
C LYS A 504 -24.28 -0.80 22.73
N VAL A 505 -23.57 0.28 23.07
CA VAL A 505 -23.85 1.63 22.57
C VAL A 505 -23.82 1.67 21.04
N ILE A 506 -22.78 1.10 20.43
CA ILE A 506 -22.63 1.09 18.97
C ILE A 506 -23.73 0.24 18.31
N GLN A 507 -24.04 -0.92 18.87
CA GLN A 507 -25.11 -1.80 18.38
C GLN A 507 -26.49 -1.14 18.45
N GLU A 508 -26.79 -0.43 19.53
CA GLU A 508 -28.04 0.32 19.69
C GLU A 508 -28.15 1.46 18.67
N LYS A 509 -27.06 2.20 18.43
CA LYS A 509 -27.00 3.23 17.38
C LYS A 509 -27.25 2.67 15.99
N ILE A 510 -26.69 1.50 15.69
CA ILE A 510 -26.90 0.81 14.41
C ILE A 510 -28.37 0.42 14.26
N LYS A 511 -28.95 -0.19 15.30
CA LYS A 511 -30.35 -0.61 15.29
C LYS A 511 -31.30 0.58 15.05
N LYS A 512 -31.11 1.68 15.79
CA LYS A 512 -31.90 2.91 15.61
C LYS A 512 -31.81 3.46 14.18
N LYS A 513 -30.63 3.42 13.57
CA LYS A 513 -30.42 3.90 12.19
C LYS A 513 -31.05 2.98 11.13
N MET A 514 -31.28 1.71 11.44
CA MET A 514 -32.00 0.78 10.54
C MET A 514 -33.53 0.95 10.63
N GLU A 515 -34.02 1.50 11.75
CA GLU A 515 -35.44 1.75 12.00
C GLU A 515 -35.92 3.11 11.46
N THR A 516 -35.00 4.05 11.21
CA THR A 516 -35.23 5.36 10.57
C THR A 516 -34.87 5.35 9.11
#